data_AF-R0KPW2-F1
#
_entry.id   AF-R0KPW2-F1
#
_cell.length_a   1.000
_cell.length_b   1.000
_cell.length_c   1.000
_cell.angle_alpha   90.00
_cell.angle_beta   90.00
_cell.angle_gamma   90.00
#
_symmetry.space_group_name_H-M   'P 1'
#
loop_
_entity.id
_entity.type
_entity.pdbx_description
1 polymer ?
#
loop_
_entity_poly.entity_id
_entity_poly.type
_entity_poly.pdbx_seq_one_letter_code
_entity_poly.pdbx_strand_id
1 'polypeptide(L)'
;MSAIPVSELGLNSSESRYLQQQIAASQQGSNSSRAASHASSHGRLLLDPSSLQALSAHFDRLMYSIQQRWQYLTQQTQTATQVQYDRAGNAMQMADAEIARFRAILREIDERPFYPIGSLGCIYTSLSLSPCVTPD
;
A
#
# COMPACT_ATOMS: atom_id res chain seq x y z
N MET A 1 -13.42 22.65 -18.00
CA MET A 1 -12.70 21.42 -18.37
C MET A 1 -11.22 21.70 -18.23
N SER A 2 -10.54 21.06 -17.28
CA SER A 2 -9.12 21.30 -17.01
C SER A 2 -8.29 20.61 -18.09
N ALA A 3 -7.57 21.39 -18.90
CA ALA A 3 -6.65 20.84 -19.89
C ALA A 3 -5.38 20.40 -19.15
N ILE A 4 -5.03 19.12 -19.30
CA ILE A 4 -3.80 18.57 -18.72
C ILE A 4 -2.62 19.20 -19.47
N PRO A 5 -1.68 19.88 -18.81
CA PRO A 5 -0.54 20.49 -19.47
C PRO A 5 0.38 19.43 -20.08
N VAL A 6 0.98 19.73 -21.24
CA VAL A 6 1.88 18.83 -22.00
C VAL A 6 3.02 18.29 -21.11
N SER A 7 3.44 19.07 -20.11
CA SER A 7 4.45 18.69 -19.10
C SER A 7 4.05 17.50 -18.22
N GLU A 8 2.75 17.24 -18.05
CA GLU A 8 2.22 16.16 -17.21
C GLU A 8 1.98 14.86 -17.98
N LEU A 9 2.14 14.86 -19.31
CA LEU A 9 1.94 13.67 -20.13
C LEU A 9 3.11 12.65 -20.05
N GLY A 10 4.17 12.96 -19.28
CA GLY A 10 5.32 12.07 -19.12
C GLY A 10 6.08 11.82 -20.42
N LEU A 11 6.07 12.82 -21.31
CA LEU A 11 6.71 12.78 -22.63
C LEU A 11 8.20 13.11 -22.54
N ASN A 12 9.00 12.59 -23.46
CA ASN A 12 10.40 12.99 -23.55
C ASN A 12 10.54 14.45 -24.05
N SER A 13 11.70 15.06 -23.85
CA SER A 13 11.92 16.50 -24.13
C SER A 13 11.80 16.88 -25.61
N SER A 14 12.02 15.95 -26.54
CA SER A 14 11.81 16.16 -27.97
C SER A 14 10.32 16.04 -28.37
N GLU A 15 9.58 15.13 -27.74
CA GLU A 15 8.16 14.88 -28.00
C GLU A 15 7.28 15.99 -27.44
N SER A 16 7.59 16.48 -26.24
CA SER A 16 6.89 17.63 -25.66
C SER A 16 7.05 18.86 -26.55
N ARG A 17 8.23 19.09 -27.12
CA ARG A 17 8.47 20.18 -28.09
C ARG A 17 7.69 19.98 -29.38
N TYR A 18 7.67 18.78 -29.94
CA TYR A 18 6.91 18.48 -31.15
C TYR A 18 5.41 18.73 -30.95
N LEU A 19 4.85 18.23 -29.83
CA LEU A 19 3.46 18.44 -29.48
C LEU A 19 3.16 19.90 -29.17
N GLN A 20 4.06 20.61 -28.47
CA GLN A 20 3.94 22.05 -28.25
C GLN A 20 3.93 22.83 -29.57
N GLN A 21 4.78 22.45 -30.54
CA GLN A 21 4.83 23.05 -31.88
C GLN A 21 3.57 22.76 -32.67
N GLN A 22 3.03 21.55 -32.58
CA GLN A 22 1.79 21.16 -33.25
C GLN A 22 0.58 21.86 -32.64
N ILE A 23 0.56 22.04 -31.31
CA ILE A 23 -0.44 22.81 -30.58
C ILE A 23 -0.32 24.30 -30.93
N ALA A 24 0.89 24.84 -31.08
CA ALA A 24 1.09 26.22 -31.51
C ALA A 24 0.66 26.44 -32.96
N ALA A 25 0.99 25.51 -33.86
CA ALA A 25 0.56 25.54 -35.25
C ALA A 25 -0.96 25.41 -35.41
N SER A 26 -1.59 24.57 -34.58
CA SER A 26 -3.05 24.51 -34.53
C SER A 26 -3.62 25.81 -33.96
N GLN A 27 -3.08 26.36 -32.87
CA GLN A 27 -3.50 27.63 -32.27
C GLN A 27 -3.31 28.84 -33.18
N GLN A 28 -2.29 28.86 -34.05
CA GLN A 28 -2.05 29.95 -35.00
C GLN A 28 -3.10 29.98 -36.14
N GLY A 29 -3.81 28.86 -36.37
CA GLY A 29 -5.08 28.81 -37.12
C GLY A 29 -6.33 28.70 -36.22
N SER A 30 -6.16 28.68 -34.89
CA SER A 30 -7.18 28.27 -33.93
C SER A 30 -7.26 29.15 -32.68
N ASN A 31 -7.70 30.38 -32.88
CA ASN A 31 -8.60 31.05 -31.93
C ASN A 31 -10.00 30.33 -31.85
N SER A 32 -10.04 29.02 -32.14
CA SER A 32 -11.16 28.31 -32.72
C SER A 32 -11.62 27.13 -31.87
N SER A 33 -11.45 27.18 -30.54
CA SER A 33 -12.20 26.31 -29.61
C SER A 33 -13.72 26.39 -29.87
N ARG A 34 -14.19 27.52 -30.42
CA ARG A 34 -15.56 27.69 -30.93
C ARG A 34 -15.76 27.09 -32.33
N ALA A 35 -14.82 27.20 -33.28
CA ALA A 35 -14.99 26.64 -34.62
C ALA A 35 -14.81 25.11 -34.69
N ALA A 36 -13.93 24.52 -33.87
CA ALA A 36 -13.81 23.07 -33.71
C ALA A 36 -15.08 22.47 -33.09
N SER A 37 -15.65 23.14 -32.08
CA SER A 37 -16.95 22.75 -31.49
C SER A 37 -18.11 22.94 -32.47
N HIS A 38 -18.08 23.96 -33.35
CA HIS A 38 -19.06 24.15 -34.43
C HIS A 38 -18.90 23.15 -35.60
N ALA A 39 -17.69 22.68 -35.90
CA ALA A 39 -17.45 21.61 -36.88
C ALA A 39 -17.93 20.24 -36.35
N SER A 40 -17.76 20.00 -35.04
CA SER A 40 -18.30 18.82 -34.36
C SER A 40 -19.84 18.79 -34.35
N SER A 41 -20.50 19.95 -34.34
CA SER A 41 -21.97 20.03 -34.33
C SER A 41 -22.62 19.96 -35.72
N HIS A 42 -21.85 20.11 -36.80
CA HIS A 42 -22.33 20.04 -38.18
C HIS A 42 -21.94 18.75 -38.92
N GLY A 43 -21.59 17.68 -38.18
CA GLY A 43 -21.39 16.34 -38.77
C GLY A 43 -20.23 16.21 -39.75
N ARG A 44 -19.35 17.22 -39.82
CA ARG A 44 -18.22 17.24 -40.75
C ARG A 44 -16.92 17.36 -39.96
N LEU A 45 -16.59 16.26 -39.28
CA LEU A 45 -15.21 15.95 -38.96
C LEU A 45 -14.47 15.83 -40.30
N LEU A 46 -13.78 16.90 -40.69
CA LEU A 46 -12.79 16.84 -41.77
C LEU A 46 -11.68 15.92 -41.29
N LEU A 47 -11.84 14.63 -41.57
CA LEU A 47 -10.82 13.60 -41.39
C LEU A 47 -9.75 13.83 -42.46
N ASP A 48 -8.93 14.86 -42.25
CA ASP A 48 -7.71 15.02 -43.03
C ASP A 48 -6.83 13.78 -42.77
N PRO A 49 -6.37 13.02 -43.78
CA PRO A 49 -5.52 11.84 -43.59
C PRO A 49 -4.32 12.07 -42.67
N SER A 50 -3.80 13.30 -42.61
CA SER A 50 -2.72 13.67 -41.67
C SER A 50 -3.14 13.55 -40.19
N SER A 51 -4.38 13.92 -39.87
CA SER A 51 -4.93 13.88 -38.51
C SER A 51 -5.18 12.44 -38.04
N LEU A 52 -5.58 11.55 -38.96
CA LEU A 52 -5.74 10.12 -38.68
C LEU A 52 -4.39 9.44 -38.47
N GLN A 53 -3.36 9.79 -39.25
CA GLN A 53 -2.00 9.31 -39.04
C GLN A 53 -1.40 9.79 -37.71
N ALA A 54 -1.66 11.04 -37.33
CA ALA A 54 -1.23 11.56 -36.03
C ALA A 54 -1.91 10.81 -34.87
N LEU A 55 -3.21 10.51 -35.01
CA LEU A 55 -3.96 9.75 -34.02
C LEU A 55 -3.46 8.30 -33.91
N SER A 56 -3.17 7.63 -35.02
CA SER A 56 -2.63 6.26 -35.00
C SER A 56 -1.27 6.21 -34.32
N ALA A 57 -0.36 7.13 -34.67
CA ALA A 57 0.96 7.22 -34.03
C ALA A 57 0.87 7.51 -32.52
N HIS A 58 -0.12 8.31 -32.11
CA HIS A 58 -0.39 8.55 -30.70
C HIS A 58 -0.87 7.28 -29.98
N PHE A 59 -1.80 6.52 -30.58
CA PHE A 59 -2.25 5.25 -30.01
C PHE A 59 -1.12 4.23 -29.89
N ASP A 60 -0.23 4.15 -30.88
CA ASP A 60 0.94 3.26 -30.82
C ASP A 60 1.84 3.62 -29.63
N ARG A 61 2.17 4.90 -29.46
CA ARG A 61 2.97 5.37 -28.31
C ARG A 61 2.27 5.12 -26.98
N LEU A 62 0.94 5.34 -26.93
CA LEU A 62 0.16 5.10 -25.73
C LEU A 62 0.17 3.61 -25.35
N MET A 63 0.02 2.71 -26.33
CA MET A 63 0.16 1.27 -26.11
C MET A 63 1.55 0.91 -25.58
N TYR A 64 2.62 1.43 -26.18
CA TYR A 64 3.99 1.22 -25.68
C TYR A 64 4.17 1.72 -24.24
N SER A 65 3.64 2.91 -23.92
CA SER A 65 3.73 3.48 -22.57
C SER A 65 2.98 2.66 -21.53
N ILE A 66 1.81 2.12 -21.90
CA ILE A 66 1.01 1.25 -21.02
C ILE A 66 1.75 -0.05 -20.75
N GLN A 67 2.33 -0.66 -21.79
CA GLN A 67 3.12 -1.89 -21.65
C GLN A 67 4.32 -1.68 -20.71
N GLN A 68 5.06 -0.58 -20.87
CA GLN A 68 6.19 -0.25 -19.99
C GLN A 68 5.74 -0.03 -18.54
N ARG A 69 4.66 0.73 -18.32
CA ARG A 69 4.11 0.96 -16.98
C ARG A 69 3.60 -0.33 -16.34
N TRP A 70 2.99 -1.22 -17.11
CA TRP A 70 2.53 -2.52 -16.63
C TRP A 70 3.68 -3.42 -16.19
N GLN A 71 4.77 -3.46 -16.97
CA GLN A 71 5.99 -4.18 -16.59
C GLN A 71 6.58 -3.63 -15.29
N TYR A 72 6.68 -2.30 -15.19
CA TYR A 72 7.17 -1.64 -13.98
C TYR A 72 6.30 -1.94 -12.75
N LEU A 73 4.97 -1.83 -12.88
CA LEU A 73 4.03 -2.12 -11.80
C LEU A 73 4.16 -3.59 -11.35
N THR A 74 4.26 -4.52 -12.30
CA THR A 74 4.44 -5.95 -12.00
C THR A 74 5.70 -6.21 -11.18
N GLN A 75 6.81 -5.59 -11.57
CA GLN A 75 8.07 -5.69 -10.82
C GLN A 75 7.95 -5.10 -9.41
N GLN A 76 7.29 -3.94 -9.28
CA GLN A 76 7.04 -3.32 -7.98
C GLN A 76 6.16 -4.19 -7.09
N THR A 77 5.10 -4.79 -7.64
CA THR A 77 4.21 -5.69 -6.88
C THR A 77 4.98 -6.89 -6.36
N GLN A 78 5.79 -7.55 -7.20
CA GLN A 78 6.62 -8.67 -6.76
C GLN A 78 7.57 -8.28 -5.62
N THR A 79 8.22 -7.12 -5.74
CA THR A 79 9.13 -6.61 -4.71
C THR A 79 8.38 -6.31 -3.40
N ALA A 80 7.22 -5.66 -3.49
CA ALA A 80 6.40 -5.35 -2.33
C ALA A 80 5.89 -6.60 -1.62
N THR A 81 5.46 -7.62 -2.37
CA THR A 81 5.08 -8.92 -1.83
C THR A 81 6.25 -9.57 -1.10
N GLN A 82 7.45 -9.56 -1.67
CA GLN A 82 8.63 -10.15 -1.03
C GLN A 82 9.00 -9.45 0.28
N VAL A 83 9.04 -8.12 0.28
CA VAL A 83 9.29 -7.33 1.50
C VAL A 83 8.22 -7.60 2.57
N GLN A 84 6.96 -7.77 2.17
CA GLN A 84 5.88 -8.09 3.09
C GLN A 84 6.06 -9.49 3.71
N TYR A 85 6.48 -10.48 2.91
CA TYR A 85 6.81 -11.81 3.42
C TYR A 85 7.98 -11.76 4.41
N ASP A 86 9.05 -11.03 4.11
CA ASP A 86 10.22 -10.92 4.99
C ASP A 86 9.87 -10.24 6.31
N ARG A 87 9.08 -9.15 6.27
CA ARG A 87 8.60 -8.47 7.48
C ARG A 87 7.72 -9.38 8.34
N ALA A 88 6.79 -10.11 7.72
CA ALA A 88 5.93 -11.04 8.44
C ALA A 88 6.76 -12.17 9.09
N GLY A 89 7.73 -12.73 8.36
CA GLY A 89 8.63 -13.75 8.88
C GLY A 89 9.43 -13.29 10.10
N ASN A 90 10.05 -12.10 10.02
CA ASN A 90 10.78 -11.52 11.15
C ASN A 90 9.87 -11.25 12.36
N ALA A 91 8.66 -10.72 12.12
CA ALA A 91 7.70 -10.46 13.19
C ALA A 91 7.23 -11.75 13.89
N MET A 92 7.01 -12.83 13.14
CA MET A 92 6.65 -14.14 13.70
C MET A 92 7.78 -14.71 14.56
N GLN A 93 9.03 -14.65 14.08
CA GLN A 93 10.19 -15.12 14.86
C GLN A 93 10.37 -14.35 16.16
N MET A 94 10.19 -13.02 16.13
CA MET A 94 10.23 -12.21 17.35
C MET A 94 9.08 -12.57 18.31
N ALA A 95 7.87 -12.79 17.79
CA ALA A 95 6.73 -13.19 18.61
C ALA A 95 6.96 -14.54 19.28
N ASP A 96 7.50 -15.54 18.56
CA ASP A 96 7.82 -16.85 19.12
C ASP A 96 8.86 -16.77 20.24
N ALA A 97 9.89 -15.94 20.06
CA ALA A 97 10.90 -15.70 21.09
C ALA A 97 10.28 -15.09 22.36
N GLU A 98 9.39 -14.11 22.21
CA GLU A 98 8.73 -13.47 23.33
C GLU A 98 7.71 -14.41 24.01
N ILE A 99 6.99 -15.23 23.24
CA ILE A 99 6.10 -16.28 23.78
C ILE A 99 6.90 -17.29 24.61
N ALA A 100 8.05 -17.74 24.11
CA ALA A 100 8.92 -18.68 24.84
C ALA A 100 9.39 -18.07 26.16
N ARG A 101 9.76 -16.78 26.15
CA ARG A 101 10.12 -16.03 27.35
C ARG A 101 8.97 -15.92 28.34
N PHE A 102 7.77 -15.54 27.90
CA PHE A 102 6.59 -15.48 28.77
C PHE A 102 6.27 -16.84 29.39
N ARG A 103 6.34 -17.92 28.61
CA ARG A 103 6.13 -19.28 29.12
C ARG A 103 7.16 -19.70 30.17
N ALA A 104 8.41 -19.27 30.03
CA ALA A 104 9.45 -19.51 31.03
C ALA A 104 9.13 -18.79 32.36
N ILE A 105 8.73 -17.52 32.28
CA ILE A 105 8.32 -16.74 33.46
C ILE A 105 7.12 -17.38 34.17
N LEU A 106 6.10 -17.81 33.42
CA LEU A 106 4.94 -18.47 34.00
C LEU A 106 5.31 -19.79 34.71
N ARG A 107 6.27 -20.55 34.16
CA ARG A 107 6.80 -21.73 34.85
C ARG A 107 7.54 -21.38 36.14
N GLU A 108 8.37 -20.34 36.16
CA GLU A 108 9.07 -19.90 37.36
C GLU A 108 8.10 -19.49 38.49
N ILE A 109 6.96 -18.89 38.13
CA ILE A 109 5.90 -18.53 39.08
C ILE A 109 5.23 -19.79 39.66
N ASP A 110 4.90 -20.75 38.81
CA ASP A 110 4.24 -22.00 39.22
C ASP A 110 5.16 -22.90 40.06
N GLU A 111 6.47 -22.87 39.79
CA GLU A 111 7.50 -23.63 40.53
C GLU A 111 7.79 -23.05 41.93
N ARG A 112 7.18 -21.93 42.32
CA ARG A 112 7.10 -21.51 43.73
C ARG A 112 5.80 -22.02 44.34
N PRO A 113 5.76 -23.25 44.90
CA PRO A 113 4.59 -23.70 45.64
C PRO A 113 4.32 -22.71 46.78
N PHE A 114 3.16 -22.09 46.73
CA PHE A 114 2.58 -21.31 47.82
C PHE A 114 2.45 -22.24 49.02
N TYR A 115 3.37 -22.12 49.99
CA TYR A 115 3.20 -22.75 51.29
C TYR A 115 1.96 -22.12 51.95
N PRO A 116 0.90 -22.90 52.25
CA PRO A 116 -0.30 -22.34 52.83
C PRO A 116 0.03 -21.77 54.21
N ILE A 117 -0.28 -20.48 54.37
CA ILE A 117 -0.04 -19.67 55.59
C ILE A 117 -0.82 -20.23 56.81
N GLY A 118 -1.62 -21.29 56.63
CA GLY A 118 -2.33 -22.01 57.70
C GLY A 118 -1.46 -22.90 58.60
N SER A 119 -0.21 -23.20 58.23
CA SER A 119 0.67 -24.08 59.04
C SER A 119 1.40 -23.37 60.20
N LEU A 120 1.29 -22.05 60.32
CA LEU A 120 1.94 -21.28 61.39
C LEU A 120 1.01 -21.00 62.60
N GLY A 121 -0.25 -21.44 62.55
CA GLY A 121 -1.26 -21.18 63.59
C GLY A 121 -1.19 -22.06 64.84
N CYS A 122 -0.35 -23.09 64.89
CA CYS A 122 -0.35 -24.08 65.98
C CYS A 122 0.85 -24.02 66.95
N ILE A 123 1.49 -22.86 67.14
CA ILE A 123 2.67 -22.76 68.03
C ILE A 123 2.44 -21.93 69.31
N TYR A 124 1.29 -21.29 69.51
CA TYR A 124 1.07 -20.49 70.73
C TYR A 124 -0.20 -20.86 71.50
N THR A 125 -0.15 -21.95 72.26
CA THR A 125 -0.94 -22.09 73.50
C THR A 125 -0.31 -23.16 74.41
N SER A 126 0.83 -22.83 75.02
CA SER A 126 1.31 -23.58 76.19
C SER A 126 0.51 -23.23 77.46
N LEU A 127 -0.84 -23.05 77.38
CA LEU A 127 -1.70 -22.72 78.52
C LEU A 127 -3.23 -22.80 78.22
N SER A 128 -3.71 -23.78 77.45
CA SER A 128 -5.03 -24.40 77.68
C SER A 128 -5.23 -25.61 76.78
N LEU A 129 -5.65 -26.73 77.35
CA LEU A 129 -6.08 -27.90 76.59
C LEU A 129 -7.43 -27.59 75.94
N SER A 130 -7.42 -27.31 74.64
CA SER A 130 -8.60 -27.44 73.77
C SER A 130 -8.20 -28.13 72.47
N PRO A 131 -8.81 -29.26 72.08
CA PRO A 131 -8.53 -29.89 70.80
C PRO A 131 -9.18 -29.09 69.67
N CYS A 132 -8.44 -28.86 68.59
CA CYS A 132 -8.92 -28.24 67.37
C CYS A 132 -10.00 -29.12 66.72
N VAL A 133 -11.21 -28.57 66.57
CA VAL A 133 -12.27 -29.18 65.75
C VAL A 133 -12.07 -28.73 64.30
N THR A 134 -11.91 -29.67 63.38
CA THR A 134 -11.97 -29.42 61.94
C THR A 134 -13.43 -29.35 61.50
N PRO A 135 -13.86 -28.37 60.69
CA PRO A 135 -15.15 -28.43 60.02
C PRO A 135 -15.06 -29.39 58.81
N ASP A 136 -16.06 -30.25 58.66
CA ASP A 136 -16.28 -31.10 57.48
C ASP A 136 -16.50 -30.28 56.20
#